data_AF-A0A7V9I052-F1
#
_entry.id   AF-A0A7V9I052-F1
#
_cell.length_a   1.000
_cell.length_b   1.000
_cell.length_c   1.000
_cell.angle_alpha   90.00
_cell.angle_beta   90.00
_cell.angle_gamma   90.00
#
_symmetry.space_group_name_H-M   'P 1'
#
loop_
_entity.id
_entity.type
_entity.pdbx_description
1 polymer ?
#
loop_
_entity_poly.entity_id
_entity_poly.type
_entity_poly.pdbx_seq_one_letter_code
_entity_poly.pdbx_strand_id
1 'polypeptide(L)'
;MIALCLLWLASASIGAQSAAPLTLDVRVFRGVTDVTGDTLVTLFPVGARTGGRPVPLVPSGERRLALPSGQYDLQLVQQRAGEVVGISWTSLRLLVDYPGEYQQHLEVVNLEKGWGALQVRRAGTREQAPVAWSARLTGRDGSEAARGVVGHGYVVLVAPAGTYDVEVTRADGSTTAIRGVEVRENLTYLKTF
;
A
#
# COMPACT_ATOMS: atom_id res chain seq x y z
N MET A 1 -15.83 54.76 39.54
CA MET A 1 -14.54 54.51 38.85
C MET A 1 -13.77 53.49 39.67
N ILE A 2 -13.32 52.30 39.24
CA ILE A 2 -13.33 51.53 37.99
C ILE A 2 -13.32 50.07 38.47
N ALA A 3 -14.22 49.20 37.98
CA ALA A 3 -14.18 47.78 38.27
C ALA A 3 -13.28 47.08 37.23
N LEU A 4 -12.20 46.47 37.71
CA LEU A 4 -11.20 45.79 36.89
C LEU A 4 -11.68 44.35 36.60
N CYS A 5 -12.28 44.12 35.43
CA CYS A 5 -12.59 42.77 34.95
C CYS A 5 -11.31 42.13 34.39
N LEU A 6 -10.75 41.17 35.11
CA LEU A 6 -9.71 40.27 34.63
C LEU A 6 -10.35 39.26 33.66
N LEU A 7 -10.19 39.51 32.36
CA LEU A 7 -10.46 38.51 31.32
C LEU A 7 -9.37 37.43 31.42
N TRP A 8 -9.73 36.27 31.98
CA TRP A 8 -8.97 35.03 31.79
C TRP A 8 -9.14 34.59 30.34
N LEU A 9 -8.11 34.79 29.51
CA LEU A 9 -8.00 34.11 28.23
C LEU A 9 -7.76 32.62 28.51
N ALA A 10 -8.81 31.81 28.39
CA ALA A 10 -8.68 30.38 28.25
C ALA A 10 -7.97 30.10 26.93
N SER A 11 -6.67 29.78 27.00
CA SER A 11 -5.94 29.17 25.91
C SER A 11 -6.60 27.84 25.60
N ALA A 12 -7.51 27.83 24.62
CA ALA A 12 -7.97 26.61 23.99
C ALA A 12 -6.76 26.01 23.25
N SER A 13 -5.98 25.20 23.95
CA SER A 13 -5.12 24.21 23.32
C SER A 13 -6.06 23.29 22.54
N ILE A 14 -6.24 23.60 21.26
CA ILE A 14 -6.67 22.63 20.25
C ILE A 14 -5.57 21.57 20.29
N GLY A 15 -5.72 20.60 21.17
CA GLY A 15 -4.87 19.42 21.18
C GLY A 15 -5.01 18.83 19.79
N ALA A 16 -3.92 18.80 19.03
CA ALA A 16 -3.82 17.96 17.87
C ALA A 16 -4.17 16.56 18.36
N GLN A 17 -5.38 16.10 18.07
CA GLN A 17 -5.81 14.78 18.42
C GLN A 17 -4.92 13.85 17.61
N SER A 18 -3.88 13.29 18.26
CA SER A 18 -2.99 12.33 17.62
C SER A 18 -3.86 11.20 17.11
N ALA A 19 -4.10 11.19 15.80
CA ALA A 19 -4.80 10.11 15.15
C ALA A 19 -4.07 8.80 15.46
N ALA A 20 -4.82 7.72 15.67
CA ALA A 20 -4.24 6.41 15.88
C ALA A 20 -3.27 6.10 14.70
N PRO A 21 -2.10 5.49 14.97
CA PRO A 21 -1.16 5.19 13.92
C PRO A 21 -1.79 4.23 12.89
N LEU A 22 -1.53 4.52 11.62
CA LEU A 22 -1.91 3.70 10.48
C LEU A 22 -0.85 2.62 10.26
N THR A 23 -1.27 1.48 9.75
CA THR A 23 -0.35 0.43 9.32
C THR A 23 0.02 0.66 7.86
N LEU A 24 1.31 0.82 7.57
CA LEU A 24 1.84 0.78 6.21
C LEU A 24 2.36 -0.63 5.93
N ASP A 25 1.82 -1.25 4.89
CA ASP A 25 2.32 -2.45 4.26
C ASP A 25 3.03 -2.05 2.96
N VAL A 26 4.23 -2.57 2.74
CA VAL A 26 5.00 -2.36 1.51
C VAL A 26 5.28 -3.69 0.85
N ARG A 27 5.01 -3.77 -0.46
CA ARG A 27 5.48 -4.87 -1.31
C ARG A 27 6.30 -4.31 -2.46
N VAL A 28 7.36 -5.03 -2.83
CA VAL A 28 8.28 -4.63 -3.87
C VAL A 28 8.27 -5.69 -4.98
N PHE A 29 8.09 -5.23 -6.20
CA PHE A 29 8.07 -6.08 -7.39
C PHE A 29 9.15 -5.67 -8.39
N ARG A 30 9.55 -6.61 -9.24
CA ARG A 30 10.30 -6.36 -10.47
C ARG A 30 9.54 -7.03 -11.61
N GLY A 31 8.83 -6.22 -12.39
CA GLY A 31 7.83 -6.73 -13.33
C GLY A 31 6.74 -7.48 -12.56
N VAL A 32 6.55 -8.77 -12.87
CA VAL A 32 5.59 -9.65 -12.17
C VAL A 32 6.18 -10.35 -10.94
N THR A 33 7.50 -10.30 -10.73
CA THR A 33 8.15 -11.04 -9.65
C THR A 33 8.09 -10.27 -8.34
N ASP A 34 7.54 -10.88 -7.29
CA ASP A 34 7.63 -10.34 -5.93
C ASP A 34 9.07 -10.51 -5.41
N VAL A 35 9.72 -9.38 -5.09
CA VAL A 35 11.08 -9.30 -4.56
C VAL A 35 11.10 -8.62 -3.18
N THR A 36 9.98 -8.61 -2.47
CA THR A 36 9.82 -7.94 -1.17
C THR A 36 10.79 -8.49 -0.12
N GLY A 37 10.93 -9.83 -0.06
CA GLY A 37 11.85 -10.50 0.86
C GLY A 37 13.31 -10.13 0.60
N ASP A 38 13.66 -9.96 -0.67
CA ASP A 38 15.00 -9.63 -1.15
C ASP A 38 15.30 -8.12 -1.12
N THR A 39 14.34 -7.26 -0.76
CA THR A 39 14.48 -5.80 -0.83
C THR A 39 14.39 -5.14 0.53
N LEU A 40 15.49 -4.64 1.07
CA LEU A 40 15.45 -3.80 2.27
C LEU A 40 14.66 -2.51 1.98
N VAL A 41 13.71 -2.19 2.85
CA VAL A 41 12.90 -0.97 2.76
C VAL A 41 13.19 -0.12 3.98
N THR A 42 13.60 1.13 3.73
CA THR A 42 13.83 2.13 4.78
C THR A 42 12.96 3.33 4.49
N LEU A 43 12.23 3.79 5.50
CA LEU A 43 11.31 4.90 5.42
C LEU A 43 11.89 6.16 6.06
N PHE A 44 11.71 7.29 5.40
CA PHE A 44 12.16 8.60 5.85
C PHE A 44 10.97 9.56 5.87
N PRO A 45 10.89 10.51 6.83
CA PRO A 45 10.01 11.67 6.66
C PRO A 45 10.33 12.37 5.33
N VAL A 46 9.31 12.90 4.65
CA VAL A 46 9.51 13.57 3.35
C VAL A 46 10.58 14.66 3.45
N GLY A 47 11.51 14.66 2.49
CA GLY A 47 12.60 15.64 2.44
C GLY A 47 13.75 15.39 3.43
N ALA A 48 13.65 14.39 4.32
CA ALA A 48 14.75 13.94 5.14
C ALA A 48 15.54 12.82 4.44
N ARG A 49 16.86 12.81 4.61
CA ARG A 49 17.76 11.75 4.12
C ARG A 49 18.55 11.06 5.25
N THR A 50 18.25 11.41 6.49
CA THR A 50 18.84 10.86 7.71
C THR A 50 17.71 10.46 8.67
N GLY A 51 18.01 9.62 9.66
CA GLY A 51 16.99 9.15 10.62
C GLY A 51 15.98 8.16 10.02
N GLY A 52 16.39 7.40 9.00
CA GLY A 52 15.56 6.39 8.36
C GLY A 52 15.13 5.30 9.32
N ARG A 53 13.90 4.81 9.15
CA ARG A 53 13.32 3.72 9.92
C ARG A 53 13.20 2.48 9.03
N PRO A 54 13.90 1.38 9.35
CA PRO A 54 13.71 0.13 8.62
C PRO A 54 12.27 -0.35 8.72
N VAL A 55 11.71 -0.81 7.61
CA VAL A 55 10.41 -1.46 7.56
C VAL A 55 10.65 -2.97 7.62
N PRO A 56 10.32 -3.65 8.74
CA PRO A 56 10.61 -5.07 8.92
C PRO A 56 9.74 -5.94 8.02
N LEU A 57 10.33 -7.03 7.51
CA LEU A 57 9.59 -8.10 6.83
C LEU A 57 8.79 -8.90 7.88
N VAL A 58 7.49 -9.05 7.66
CA VAL A 58 6.62 -9.87 8.52
C VAL A 58 6.41 -11.26 7.90
N PRO A 59 6.01 -12.28 8.70
CA PRO A 59 5.85 -13.65 8.20
C PRO A 59 4.88 -13.81 7.02
N SER A 60 3.97 -12.85 6.83
CA SER A 60 3.02 -12.80 5.73
C SER A 60 3.62 -12.37 4.39
N GLY A 61 4.88 -11.93 4.37
CA GLY A 61 5.64 -11.60 3.16
C GLY A 61 5.69 -10.11 2.83
N GLU A 62 4.86 -9.27 3.44
CA GLU A 62 4.96 -7.81 3.32
C GLU A 62 6.03 -7.24 4.25
N ARG A 63 6.47 -6.01 3.96
CA ARG A 63 7.19 -5.18 4.93
C ARG A 63 6.18 -4.30 5.66
N ARG A 64 6.13 -4.32 6.99
CA ARG A 64 5.05 -3.67 7.76
C ARG A 64 5.59 -2.73 8.85
N LEU A 65 5.00 -1.53 8.96
CA LEU A 65 5.33 -0.58 10.03
C LEU A 65 4.11 0.28 10.42
N ALA A 66 3.96 0.57 11.71
CA ALA A 66 2.98 1.53 12.21
C ALA A 66 3.54 2.96 12.18
N LEU A 67 2.78 3.89 11.61
CA LEU A 67 3.18 5.27 11.35
C LEU A 67 2.02 6.24 11.60
N PRO A 68 2.28 7.47 12.07
CA PRO A 68 1.27 8.51 12.01
C PRO A 68 0.92 8.85 10.56
N SER A 69 -0.18 9.58 10.34
CA SER A 69 -0.45 10.14 9.03
C SER A 69 0.63 11.15 8.63
N GLY A 70 0.95 11.22 7.34
CA GLY A 70 2.01 12.09 6.85
C GLY A 70 2.56 11.67 5.49
N GLN A 71 3.54 12.42 5.01
CA GLN A 71 4.26 12.12 3.77
C GLN A 71 5.62 11.52 4.11
N TYR A 72 6.04 10.54 3.32
CA TYR A 72 7.26 9.79 3.57
C TYR A 72 7.99 9.51 2.26
N ASP A 73 9.29 9.29 2.34
CA ASP A 73 10.09 8.75 1.24
C ASP A 73 10.51 7.33 1.59
N LEU A 74 10.56 6.45 0.59
CA LEU A 74 11.06 5.08 0.70
C LEU A 74 12.38 4.96 -0.04
N GLN A 75 13.37 4.40 0.65
CA GLN A 75 14.56 3.83 0.04
C GLN A 75 14.38 2.32 -0.07
N LEU A 76 14.62 1.80 -1.27
CA LEU A 76 14.56 0.38 -1.60
C LEU A 76 15.97 -0.06 -1.96
N VAL A 77 16.51 -1.05 -1.25
CA VAL A 77 17.81 -1.66 -1.55
C VAL A 77 17.60 -3.13 -1.81
N GLN A 78 17.59 -3.51 -3.09
CA GLN A 78 17.45 -4.91 -3.48
C GLN A 78 18.78 -5.64 -3.32
N GLN A 79 18.74 -6.77 -2.61
CA GLN A 79 19.86 -7.65 -2.41
C GLN A 79 19.61 -8.99 -3.11
N ARG A 80 20.65 -9.59 -3.67
CA ARG A 80 20.62 -10.95 -4.21
C ARG A 80 21.92 -11.64 -3.87
N ALA A 81 21.83 -12.82 -3.25
CA ALA A 81 23.01 -13.58 -2.80
C ALA A 81 24.01 -12.76 -1.95
N GLY A 82 23.50 -11.84 -1.12
CA GLY A 82 24.31 -10.98 -0.25
C GLY A 82 24.86 -9.71 -0.93
N GLU A 83 24.69 -9.55 -2.23
CA GLU A 83 25.14 -8.37 -2.98
C GLU A 83 24.00 -7.39 -3.22
N VAL A 84 24.31 -6.09 -3.23
CA VAL A 84 23.36 -5.04 -3.63
C VAL A 84 23.24 -5.01 -5.14
N VAL A 85 22.07 -5.36 -5.66
CA VAL A 85 21.81 -5.41 -7.12
C VAL A 85 20.97 -4.22 -7.61
N GLY A 86 20.47 -3.39 -6.69
CA GLY A 86 19.76 -2.18 -7.07
C GLY A 86 19.40 -1.31 -5.87
N ILE A 87 19.38 0.00 -6.09
CA ILE A 87 18.89 0.99 -5.13
C ILE A 87 17.87 1.87 -5.86
N SER A 88 16.71 2.07 -5.26
CA SER A 88 15.68 2.98 -5.75
C SER A 88 15.17 3.87 -4.62
N TRP A 89 14.73 5.06 -4.99
CA TRP A 89 14.03 5.98 -4.11
C TRP A 89 12.68 6.32 -4.72
N THR A 90 11.64 6.31 -3.89
CA THR A 90 10.31 6.73 -4.28
C THR A 90 9.67 7.55 -3.16
N SER A 91 8.82 8.49 -3.52
CA SER A 91 8.05 9.26 -2.54
C SER A 91 6.70 8.59 -2.31
N LEU A 92 6.42 8.24 -1.05
CA LEU A 92 5.09 7.85 -0.60
C LEU A 92 4.25 9.13 -0.45
N ARG A 93 3.28 9.27 -1.34
CA ARG A 93 2.60 10.56 -1.59
C ARG A 93 1.86 11.10 -0.37
N LEU A 94 1.12 10.26 0.35
CA LEU A 94 0.42 10.64 1.59
C LEU A 94 -0.15 9.38 2.28
N LEU A 95 0.26 9.13 3.52
CA LEU A 95 -0.37 8.14 4.39
C LEU A 95 -1.47 8.82 5.21
N VAL A 96 -2.72 8.47 4.93
CA VAL A 96 -3.92 8.92 5.67
C VAL A 96 -4.92 7.77 5.74
N ASP A 97 -5.94 7.91 6.60
CA ASP A 97 -6.99 6.89 6.74
C ASP A 97 -7.94 6.96 5.53
N TYR A 98 -7.69 6.14 4.52
CA TYR A 98 -8.53 6.08 3.32
C TYR A 98 -9.73 5.15 3.53
N PRO A 99 -10.93 5.53 3.01
CA PRO A 99 -12.10 4.66 3.05
C PRO A 99 -11.82 3.29 2.41
N GLY A 100 -12.14 2.22 3.13
CA GLY A 100 -11.96 0.83 2.65
C GLY A 100 -10.56 0.24 2.90
N GLU A 101 -9.59 1.03 3.37
CA GLU A 101 -8.26 0.53 3.74
C GLU A 101 -8.21 0.02 5.20
N TYR A 102 -9.21 0.33 6.03
CA TYR A 102 -9.33 -0.16 7.41
C TYR A 102 -8.07 0.11 8.25
N GLN A 103 -7.53 1.34 8.16
CA GLN A 103 -6.28 1.76 8.80
C GLN A 103 -5.03 0.97 8.31
N GLN A 104 -5.13 0.30 7.17
CA GLN A 104 -4.05 -0.49 6.55
C GLN A 104 -3.83 -0.03 5.11
N HIS A 105 -2.78 0.76 4.92
CA HIS A 105 -2.36 1.23 3.62
C HIS A 105 -1.39 0.25 2.99
N LEU A 106 -1.65 -0.17 1.75
CA LEU A 106 -0.70 -0.94 0.96
C LEU A 106 -0.03 -0.04 -0.07
N GLU A 107 1.29 0.05 0.00
CA GLU A 107 2.11 0.64 -1.05
C GLU A 107 2.85 -0.49 -1.80
N VAL A 108 2.55 -0.63 -3.08
CA VAL A 108 3.31 -1.49 -3.98
C VAL A 108 4.22 -0.64 -4.84
N VAL A 109 5.51 -0.98 -4.80
CA VAL A 109 6.53 -0.35 -5.64
C VAL A 109 7.03 -1.38 -6.65
N ASN A 110 6.97 -1.05 -7.93
CA ASN A 110 7.66 -1.81 -8.96
C ASN A 110 9.00 -1.14 -9.30
N LEU A 111 10.07 -1.93 -9.38
CA LEU A 111 11.39 -1.45 -9.76
C LEU A 111 11.52 -1.21 -11.27
N GLU A 112 10.54 -1.66 -12.05
CA GLU A 112 10.42 -1.39 -13.48
C GLU A 112 9.42 -0.26 -13.75
N LYS A 113 9.75 0.62 -14.69
CA LYS A 113 8.88 1.72 -15.13
C LYS A 113 7.70 1.18 -15.94
N GLY A 114 6.61 1.95 -16.00
CA GLY A 114 5.42 1.57 -16.76
C GLY A 114 4.57 0.51 -16.05
N TRP A 115 4.84 0.18 -14.79
CA TRP A 115 4.07 -0.79 -14.00
C TRP A 115 3.25 -0.10 -12.92
N GLY A 116 2.14 -0.73 -12.55
CA GLY A 116 1.26 -0.32 -11.46
C GLY A 116 0.75 -1.52 -10.66
N ALA A 117 -0.04 -1.23 -9.64
CA ALA A 117 -0.65 -2.26 -8.82
C ALA A 117 -2.12 -1.97 -8.48
N LEU A 118 -2.89 -3.05 -8.38
CA LEU A 118 -4.26 -3.03 -7.90
C LEU A 118 -4.35 -3.89 -6.64
N GLN A 119 -4.73 -3.27 -5.53
CA GLN A 119 -5.17 -4.00 -4.34
C GLN A 119 -6.64 -4.34 -4.51
N VAL A 120 -6.98 -5.61 -4.45
CA VAL A 120 -8.37 -6.09 -4.42
C VAL A 120 -8.72 -6.46 -2.98
N ARG A 121 -9.87 -6.01 -2.49
CA ARG A 121 -10.42 -6.38 -1.17
C ARG A 121 -11.90 -6.73 -1.30
N ARG A 122 -12.41 -7.53 -0.38
CA ARG A 122 -13.86 -7.74 -0.27
C ARG A 122 -14.52 -6.49 0.34
N ALA A 123 -15.65 -6.06 -0.20
CA ALA A 123 -16.39 -4.94 0.37
C ALA A 123 -16.88 -5.23 1.81
N GLY A 124 -16.83 -4.22 2.67
CA GLY A 124 -17.46 -4.24 4.01
C GLY A 124 -16.78 -5.13 5.06
N THR A 125 -15.76 -5.92 4.70
CA THR A 125 -15.13 -6.88 5.61
C THR A 125 -13.64 -6.61 5.75
N ARG A 126 -13.19 -6.37 6.99
CA ARG A 126 -11.78 -6.44 7.33
C ARG A 126 -11.39 -7.90 7.56
N GLU A 127 -10.94 -8.57 6.51
CA GLU A 127 -10.33 -9.90 6.64
C GLU A 127 -8.91 -9.74 7.21
N GLN A 128 -8.58 -10.48 8.28
CA GLN A 128 -7.24 -10.44 8.90
C GLN A 128 -6.42 -11.71 8.60
N ALA A 129 -7.04 -12.69 7.97
CA ALA A 129 -6.44 -13.95 7.53
C ALA A 129 -6.03 -13.86 6.05
N PRO A 130 -5.16 -14.77 5.58
CA PRO A 130 -5.02 -15.01 4.15
C PRO A 130 -6.38 -15.24 3.52
N VAL A 131 -6.61 -14.63 2.37
CA VAL A 131 -7.88 -14.73 1.68
C VAL A 131 -8.11 -16.13 1.14
N ALA A 132 -9.36 -16.61 1.19
CA ALA A 132 -9.77 -17.89 0.58
C ALA A 132 -10.26 -17.73 -0.87
N TRP A 133 -9.96 -16.58 -1.49
CA TRP A 133 -10.34 -16.22 -2.84
C TRP A 133 -9.11 -15.78 -3.62
N SER A 134 -9.17 -15.84 -4.95
CA SER A 134 -8.08 -15.41 -5.83
C SER A 134 -8.57 -14.33 -6.79
N ALA A 135 -7.64 -13.57 -7.34
CA ALA A 135 -7.92 -12.64 -8.41
C ALA A 135 -6.89 -12.74 -9.53
N ARG A 136 -7.29 -12.38 -10.74
CA ARG A 136 -6.41 -12.20 -11.89
C ARG A 136 -6.82 -10.98 -12.71
N LEU A 137 -5.86 -10.42 -13.44
CA LEU A 137 -6.13 -9.43 -14.48
C LEU A 137 -6.19 -10.10 -15.84
N THR A 138 -7.20 -9.73 -16.63
CA THR A 138 -7.33 -10.14 -18.02
C THR A 138 -7.33 -8.93 -18.95
N GLY A 139 -6.63 -9.04 -20.07
CA GLY A 139 -6.65 -8.06 -21.15
C GLY A 139 -7.96 -8.11 -21.94
N ARG A 140 -8.19 -7.11 -22.79
CA ARG A 140 -9.38 -7.06 -23.68
C ARG A 140 -9.45 -8.23 -24.68
N ASP A 141 -8.31 -8.82 -25.00
CA ASP A 141 -8.18 -10.02 -25.84
C ASP A 141 -8.40 -11.33 -25.07
N GLY A 142 -8.68 -11.25 -23.76
CA GLY A 142 -8.86 -12.41 -22.87
C GLY A 142 -7.56 -13.02 -22.34
N SER A 143 -6.39 -12.45 -22.67
CA SER A 143 -5.10 -12.92 -22.14
C SER A 143 -4.96 -12.63 -20.65
N GLU A 144 -4.34 -13.54 -19.88
CA GLU A 144 -4.00 -13.30 -18.46
C GLU A 144 -2.82 -12.32 -18.40
N ALA A 145 -3.05 -11.13 -17.86
CA ALA A 145 -2.04 -10.08 -17.72
C ALA A 145 -1.30 -10.17 -16.38
N ALA A 146 -1.98 -10.63 -15.32
CA ALA A 146 -1.38 -10.82 -14.02
C ALA A 146 -2.16 -11.85 -13.19
N ARG A 147 -1.42 -12.61 -12.38
CA ARG A 147 -1.97 -13.46 -11.33
C ARG A 147 -1.83 -12.78 -9.98
N GLY A 148 -2.88 -12.85 -9.17
CA GLY A 148 -2.91 -12.24 -7.86
C GLY A 148 -1.92 -12.87 -6.88
N VAL A 149 -1.21 -12.03 -6.14
CA VAL A 149 -0.42 -12.43 -4.98
C VAL A 149 -1.24 -12.19 -3.73
N VAL A 150 -1.42 -13.23 -2.93
CA VAL A 150 -2.19 -13.16 -1.68
C VAL A 150 -1.45 -12.29 -0.67
N GLY A 151 -2.20 -11.44 0.03
CA GLY A 151 -1.78 -10.77 1.26
C GLY A 151 -2.79 -11.01 2.38
N HIS A 152 -2.62 -10.34 3.51
CA HIS A 152 -3.56 -10.46 4.63
C HIS A 152 -4.85 -9.68 4.37
N GLY A 153 -5.92 -10.39 4.00
CA GLY A 153 -7.24 -9.80 3.72
C GLY A 153 -7.36 -9.08 2.37
N TYR A 154 -6.39 -9.28 1.46
CA TYR A 154 -6.39 -8.70 0.12
C TYR A 154 -5.64 -9.60 -0.86
N VAL A 155 -5.83 -9.33 -2.15
CA VAL A 155 -4.98 -9.84 -3.23
C VAL A 155 -4.40 -8.65 -3.97
N VAL A 156 -3.11 -8.69 -4.29
CA VAL A 156 -2.48 -7.66 -5.10
C VAL A 156 -2.21 -8.17 -6.52
N LEU A 157 -2.54 -7.35 -7.49
CA LEU A 157 -2.32 -7.61 -8.91
C LEU A 157 -1.34 -6.58 -9.43
N VAL A 158 -0.24 -7.03 -10.05
CA VAL A 158 0.82 -6.17 -10.57
C VAL A 158 0.93 -6.41 -12.07
N ALA A 159 0.76 -5.35 -12.85
CA ALA A 159 0.73 -5.39 -14.31
C ALA A 159 1.32 -4.09 -14.90
N PRO A 160 1.68 -4.08 -16.20
CA PRO A 160 1.92 -2.84 -16.91
C PRO A 160 0.72 -1.89 -16.77
N ALA A 161 0.96 -0.59 -16.85
CA ALA A 161 -0.09 0.40 -16.82
C ALA A 161 -1.02 0.21 -18.04
N GLY A 162 -2.32 0.24 -17.79
CA GLY A 162 -3.31 -0.09 -18.80
C GLY A 162 -4.69 -0.33 -18.23
N THR A 163 -5.62 -0.73 -19.09
CA THR A 163 -6.99 -1.06 -18.70
C THR A 163 -7.21 -2.57 -18.83
N TYR A 164 -7.70 -3.17 -17.76
CA TYR A 164 -7.89 -4.61 -17.61
C TYR A 164 -9.24 -4.92 -17.00
N ASP A 165 -9.67 -6.17 -17.14
CA ASP A 165 -10.74 -6.71 -16.33
C ASP A 165 -10.14 -7.46 -15.13
N VAL A 166 -10.81 -7.38 -13.98
CA VAL A 166 -10.44 -8.13 -12.78
C VAL A 166 -11.42 -9.28 -12.63
N GLU A 167 -10.93 -10.51 -12.59
CA GLU A 167 -11.73 -11.68 -12.29
C GLU A 167 -11.39 -12.18 -10.90
N VAL A 168 -12.40 -12.21 -10.02
CA VAL A 168 -12.27 -12.69 -8.64
C VAL A 168 -12.99 -14.03 -8.53
N THR A 169 -12.25 -15.07 -8.13
CA THR A 169 -12.80 -16.41 -7.89
C THR A 169 -12.89 -16.66 -6.40
N ARG A 170 -14.11 -16.91 -5.89
CA ARG A 170 -14.34 -17.23 -4.48
C ARG A 170 -14.06 -18.70 -4.19
N ALA A 171 -14.02 -19.06 -2.90
CA ALA A 171 -13.78 -20.43 -2.44
C ALA A 171 -14.78 -21.46 -2.97
N ASP A 172 -16.02 -21.03 -3.27
CA ASP A 172 -17.08 -21.86 -3.85
C ASP A 172 -16.98 -22.02 -5.38
N GLY A 173 -15.94 -21.46 -6.00
CA GLY A 173 -15.74 -21.45 -7.45
C GLY A 173 -16.53 -20.39 -8.20
N SER A 174 -17.40 -19.63 -7.53
CA SER A 174 -18.12 -18.52 -8.16
C SER A 174 -17.15 -17.41 -8.57
N THR A 175 -17.37 -16.85 -9.77
CA THR A 175 -16.52 -15.79 -10.31
C THR A 175 -17.31 -14.48 -10.42
N THR A 176 -16.69 -13.38 -10.01
CA THR A 176 -17.19 -12.01 -10.25
C THR A 176 -16.18 -11.25 -11.08
N ALA A 177 -16.63 -10.57 -12.12
CA ALA A 177 -15.79 -9.75 -12.97
C ALA A 177 -16.05 -8.25 -12.73
N ILE A 178 -14.97 -7.48 -12.61
CA ILE A 178 -14.99 -6.02 -12.59
C ILE A 178 -14.37 -5.56 -13.89
N ARG A 179 -15.13 -4.85 -14.72
CA ARG A 179 -14.70 -4.50 -16.07
C ARG A 179 -14.02 -3.13 -16.13
N GLY A 180 -13.07 -2.98 -17.04
CA GLY A 180 -12.47 -1.69 -17.40
C GLY A 180 -11.72 -1.00 -16.25
N VAL A 181 -11.03 -1.78 -15.42
CA VAL A 181 -10.23 -1.28 -14.30
C VAL A 181 -8.89 -0.75 -14.82
N GLU A 182 -8.57 0.49 -14.47
CA GLU A 182 -7.29 1.10 -14.80
C GLU A 182 -6.23 0.71 -13.78
N VAL A 183 -5.13 0.12 -14.25
CA VAL A 183 -3.86 0.00 -13.54
C VAL A 183 -3.00 1.18 -13.92
N ARG A 184 -2.69 2.04 -12.95
CA ARG A 184 -1.97 3.29 -13.18
C ARG A 184 -0.50 3.13 -12.85
N GLU A 185 0.36 3.73 -13.66
CA GLU A 185 1.80 3.67 -13.44
C GLU A 185 2.20 4.27 -12.08
N ASN A 186 3.11 3.59 -11.37
CA ASN A 186 3.69 4.02 -10.10
C ASN A 186 2.63 4.35 -9.03
N LEU A 187 1.51 3.62 -9.06
CA LEU A 187 0.41 3.78 -8.13
C LEU A 187 -0.14 2.42 -7.70
N THR A 188 -0.50 2.35 -6.42
CA THR A 188 -1.33 1.29 -5.88
C THR A 188 -2.75 1.84 -5.72
N TYR A 189 -3.73 1.16 -6.30
CA TYR A 189 -5.13 1.57 -6.16
C TYR A 189 -5.96 0.45 -5.53
N LEU A 190 -6.86 0.82 -4.62
CA LEU A 190 -7.80 -0.11 -4.00
C LEU A 190 -9.05 -0.29 -4.87
N LYS A 191 -9.43 -1.55 -5.09
CA LYS A 191 -10.72 -1.94 -5.66
C LYS A 191 -11.42 -2.93 -4.75
N THR A 192 -12.71 -2.71 -4.53
CA THR A 192 -13.56 -3.64 -3.79
C THR A 192 -14.49 -4.42 -4.71
N PHE A 193 -14.89 -5.62 -4.27
CA PHE A 193 -15.83 -6.52 -4.94
C PHE A 193 -16.85 -7.14 -3.97
#